data_AF-A0A2T7TRD9-F1
#
_entry.id   AF-A0A2T7TRD9-F1
#
_cell.length_a   1.000
_cell.length_b   1.000
_cell.length_c   1.000
_cell.angle_alpha   90.00
_cell.angle_beta   90.00
_cell.angle_gamma   90.00
#
_symmetry.space_group_name_H-M   'P 1'
#
loop_
_entity.id
_entity.type
_entity.pdbx_description
1 polymer ?
#
loop_
_entity_poly.entity_id
_entity_poly.type
_entity_poly.pdbx_seq_one_letter_code
_entity_poly.pdbx_strand_id
1 'polypeptide(L)' 'MAHAITMRELQKLSAASIERLPGAVPVQSDGRTVALLVPLRPASEAARARFRAALAQAQAQRSPEEQAALDREFGP' A
#
# COMPACT_ATOMS: atom_id res chain seq x y z
N MET A 1 2.37 -16.38 12.13
CA MET A 1 2.46 -16.57 10.67
C MET A 1 1.23 -15.94 10.03
N ALA A 2 1.39 -15.10 9.00
CA ALA A 2 0.25 -14.53 8.30
C ALA A 2 -0.49 -15.68 7.58
N HIS A 3 -1.69 -16.01 8.04
CA HIS A 3 -2.50 -17.07 7.47
C HIS A 3 -2.98 -16.63 6.08
N ALA A 4 -2.54 -17.31 5.02
CA ALA A 4 -2.98 -17.02 3.66
C ALA A 4 -4.44 -17.45 3.47
N ILE A 5 -5.19 -16.69 2.67
CA ILE A 5 -6.61 -16.92 2.40
C ILE A 5 -6.74 -17.49 0.99
N THR A 6 -7.51 -18.54 0.78
CA THR A 6 -7.80 -19.05 -0.56
C THR A 6 -8.79 -18.15 -1.30
N MET A 7 -8.82 -18.24 -2.63
CA MET A 7 -9.84 -17.57 -3.46
C MET A 7 -11.28 -17.91 -3.02
N ARG A 8 -11.53 -19.14 -2.57
CA ARG A 8 -12.85 -19.58 -2.09
C ARG A 8 -13.23 -18.93 -0.76
N GLU A 9 -12.27 -18.74 0.14
CA GLU A 9 -12.48 -18.05 1.41
C GLU A 9 -12.64 -16.54 1.20
N LEU A 10 -11.87 -15.95 0.28
CA LEU A 10 -11.99 -14.54 -0.09
C LEU A 10 -13.43 -14.18 -0.49
N GLN A 11 -14.09 -15.02 -1.29
CA GLN A 11 -15.49 -14.83 -1.72
C GLN A 11 -16.49 -14.83 -0.56
N LYS A 12 -16.12 -15.34 0.62
CA LYS A 12 -16.98 -15.42 1.80
C LYS A 12 -16.71 -14.31 2.82
N LEU A 13 -15.66 -13.51 2.63
CA LEU A 13 -15.32 -12.43 3.56
C LEU A 13 -16.28 -11.26 3.39
N SER A 14 -16.80 -10.77 4.53
CA SER A 14 -17.53 -9.50 4.59
C SER A 14 -16.57 -8.32 4.73
N ALA A 15 -17.03 -7.12 4.39
CA ALA A 15 -16.26 -5.89 4.58
C ALA A 15 -15.76 -5.73 6.03
N ALA A 16 -16.63 -5.97 7.01
CA ALA A 16 -16.27 -5.91 8.44
C ALA A 16 -15.21 -6.95 8.87
N SER A 17 -15.12 -8.09 8.17
CA SER A 17 -14.03 -9.05 8.40
C SER A 17 -12.73 -8.59 7.77
N ILE A 18 -12.78 -7.96 6.59
CA ILE A 18 -11.61 -7.38 5.92
C ILE A 18 -11.01 -6.26 6.77
N GLU A 19 -11.82 -5.33 7.29
CA GLU A 19 -11.35 -4.20 8.12
C GLU A 19 -10.59 -4.64 9.39
N ARG A 20 -10.98 -5.80 9.96
CA ARG A 20 -10.37 -6.38 11.16
C ARG A 20 -9.07 -7.15 10.90
N LEU A 21 -8.69 -7.39 9.64
CA LEU A 21 -7.44 -8.07 9.31
C LEU A 21 -6.25 -7.30 9.91
N PRO A 22 -5.30 -7.94 10.61
CA PRO A 22 -4.23 -7.21 11.30
C PRO A 22 -3.32 -6.43 10.34
N GLY A 23 -3.22 -6.85 9.08
CA GLY A 23 -2.46 -6.19 8.03
C GLY A 23 -2.73 -6.82 6.66
N ALA A 24 -1.79 -6.67 5.73
CA ALA A 24 -1.86 -7.32 4.43
C ALA A 24 -1.86 -8.85 4.57
N VAL A 25 -2.75 -9.52 3.85
CA VAL A 25 -2.86 -10.99 3.86
C VAL A 25 -2.75 -11.54 2.43
N PRO A 26 -1.90 -12.56 2.19
CA PRO A 26 -1.82 -13.21 0.89
C PRO A 26 -3.10 -13.93 0.50
N VAL A 27 -3.50 -13.79 -0.77
CA VAL A 27 -4.58 -14.56 -1.38
C VAL A 27 -3.99 -15.61 -2.31
N GLN A 28 -4.40 -16.87 -2.16
CA GLN A 28 -3.88 -18.00 -2.91
C GLN A 28 -4.92 -18.64 -3.84
N SER A 29 -4.45 -19.06 -5.02
CA SER A 29 -5.14 -19.98 -5.93
C SER A 29 -4.22 -21.16 -6.20
N ASP A 30 -4.70 -22.38 -5.93
CA ASP A 30 -3.95 -23.63 -6.16
C ASP A 30 -2.54 -23.61 -5.53
N GLY A 31 -2.45 -23.09 -4.30
CA GLY A 31 -1.19 -22.98 -3.54
C GLY A 31 -0.26 -21.82 -3.96
N ARG A 32 -0.58 -21.11 -5.05
CA ARG A 32 0.19 -19.93 -5.50
C ARG A 32 -0.44 -18.65 -5.00
N THR A 33 0.36 -17.76 -4.40
CA THR A 33 -0.07 -16.40 -4.07
C THR A 33 -0.32 -15.61 -5.36
N VAL A 34 -1.53 -15.09 -5.52
CA VAL A 34 -1.97 -14.34 -6.71
C VAL A 34 -2.33 -12.89 -6.41
N ALA A 35 -2.60 -12.55 -5.14
CA ALA A 35 -2.91 -11.19 -4.72
C ALA A 35 -2.58 -10.96 -3.23
N LEU A 36 -2.67 -9.69 -2.82
CA LEU A 36 -2.67 -9.28 -1.42
C LEU A 36 -4.01 -8.60 -1.10
N LEU A 37 -4.68 -9.06 -0.06
CA LEU A 37 -5.81 -8.36 0.53
C LEU A 37 -5.29 -7.41 1.61
N VAL A 38 -5.43 -6.12 1.37
CA VAL A 38 -4.91 -5.09 2.28
C VAL A 38 -6.08 -4.29 2.86
N PRO A 39 -6.32 -4.33 4.18
CA PRO A 39 -7.33 -3.47 4.80
C PRO A 39 -6.90 -2.01 4.70
N LEU A 40 -7.77 -1.18 4.14
CA LEU A 40 -7.53 0.26 4.07
C LEU A 40 -7.74 0.87 5.45
N ARG A 41 -6.71 1.55 5.96
CA ARG A 41 -6.76 2.30 7.22
C ARG A 41 -6.27 3.71 7.00
N PRO A 42 -6.93 4.72 7.58
CA PRO A 42 -6.37 6.06 7.63
C PRO A 42 -4.97 5.99 8.26
N ALA A 43 -4.00 6.61 7.61
CA ALA A 43 -2.69 6.76 8.21
C ALA A 43 -2.82 7.61 9.50
N SER A 44 -2.14 7.20 10.56
CA SER A 44 -2.06 8.01 11.78
C SER A 44 -1.45 9.37 11.47
N GLU A 45 -1.77 10.38 12.27
CA GLU A 45 -1.22 11.73 12.08
C GLU A 45 0.32 11.72 12.09
N ALA A 46 0.92 10.94 13.00
CA ALA A 46 2.36 10.74 13.06
C ALA A 46 2.93 10.11 11.77
N ALA A 47 2.25 9.11 11.20
CA ALA A 47 2.67 8.51 9.93
C ALA A 47 2.58 9.52 8.78
N ARG A 48 1.52 10.32 8.73
CA ARG A 48 1.34 11.39 7.74
C ARG A 48 2.41 12.48 7.88
N ALA A 49 2.73 12.88 9.11
CA ALA A 49 3.78 13.86 9.39
C ALA A 49 5.15 13.35 8.94
N ARG A 50 5.50 12.10 9.28
CA ARG A 50 6.75 11.45 8.82
C ARG A 50 6.83 11.38 7.30
N PHE A 51 5.74 11.00 6.64
CA PHE A 51 5.69 10.96 5.18
C PHE A 51 5.93 12.34 4.55
N ARG A 52 5.26 13.39 5.05
CA ARG A 52 5.48 14.76 4.57
C ARG A 52 6.92 15.23 4.76
N ALA A 53 7.52 14.94 5.91
CA ALA A 53 8.91 15.30 6.18
C ALA A 53 9.87 14.59 5.21
N ALA A 54 9.69 13.29 5.00
CA ALA A 54 10.49 12.51 4.06
C ALA A 54 10.31 13.01 2.61
N LEU A 55 9.08 13.34 2.22
CA LEU A 55 8.79 13.89 0.90
C LEU A 55 9.46 15.25 0.70
N ALA A 56 9.36 16.17 1.67
CA ALA A 56 10.00 17.47 1.60
C ALA A 56 11.53 17.36 1.52
N GLN A 57 12.12 16.43 2.27
CA GLN A 57 13.55 16.14 2.19
C GLN A 57 13.95 15.61 0.80
N ALA A 58 13.20 14.67 0.25
CA ALA A 58 13.46 14.12 -1.08
C ALA A 58 13.32 15.18 -2.18
N GLN A 59 12.36 16.10 -2.05
CA GLN A 59 12.18 17.23 -2.96
C GLN A 59 13.36 18.20 -2.87
N ALA A 60 13.84 18.51 -1.67
CA ALA A 60 14.97 19.42 -1.46
C ALA A 60 16.30 18.86 -1.98
N GLN A 61 16.46 17.54 -2.03
CA GLN A 61 17.66 16.86 -2.52
C GLN A 61 17.62 16.59 -4.03
N ARG A 62 16.48 16.84 -4.69
CA ARG A 62 16.28 16.51 -6.09
C ARG A 62 17.09 17.43 -6.99
N SER A 63 17.81 16.85 -7.93
CA SER A 63 18.49 17.59 -8.98
C SER A 63 17.50 18.18 -10.00
N PRO A 64 17.87 19.25 -10.71
CA PRO A 64 17.04 19.79 -11.79
C PRO A 64 16.69 18.76 -12.89
N GLU A 65 17.61 17.84 -13.20
CA GLU A 65 17.37 16.77 -14.19
C GLU A 65 16.30 15.78 -13.72
N GLU A 66 16.35 15.38 -12.46
CA GLU A 66 15.34 14.49 -11.87
C GLU A 66 13.97 15.17 -11.81
N GLN A 67 13.92 16.46 -11.49
CA GLN A 67 12.67 17.22 -11.52
C GLN A 67 12.11 17.30 -12.95
N ALA A 68 12.94 17.63 -13.95
CA ALA A 68 12.52 17.67 -15.35
C ALA A 68 12.08 16.29 -15.89
N ALA A 69 12.62 15.19 -15.36
CA ALA A 69 12.14 13.85 -15.69
C ALA A 69 10.73 13.59 -15.12
N LEU A 70 10.48 14.00 -13.88
CA LEU A 70 9.16 13.86 -13.25
C LEU A 70 8.11 14.74 -13.94
N ASP A 71 8.45 15.99 -14.27
CA ASP A 71 7.53 16.93 -14.93
C ASP A 71 7.10 16.41 -16.32
N ARG A 72 7.99 15.70 -17.03
CA ARG A 72 7.66 15.06 -18.31
C ARG A 72 6.68 13.90 -18.16
N GLU A 73 6.78 13.12 -17.09
CA GLU A 73 5.97 11.92 -16.89
C GLU A 73 4.62 12.24 -16.25
N PHE A 74 4.59 13.15 -15.27
CA PHE A 74 3.43 13.41 -14.42
C PHE A 74 2.83 14.80 -14.58
N GLY A 75 3.47 15.68 -15.36
CA GLY A 75 3.13 17.09 -15.46
C GLY A 75 3.79 17.94 -14.35
N PRO A 76 3.75 19.27 -14.50
CA PRO A 76 4.26 20.22 -13.50
C PRO A 76 3.41 20.29 -12.23
#